data_AF-A0A2M6ZQU4-F1
#
_entry.id   AF-A0A2M6ZQU4-F1
#
_cell.length_a   1.000
_cell.length_b   1.000
_cell.length_c   1.000
_cell.angle_alpha   90.00
_cell.angle_beta   90.00
_cell.angle_gamma   90.00
#
_symmetry.space_group_name_H-M   'P 1'
#
loop_
_entity.id
_entity.type
_entity.pdbx_description
1 polymer ?
#
loop_
_entity_poly.entity_id
_entity_poly.type
_entity_poly.pdbx_seq_one_letter_code
_entity_poly.pdbx_strand_id
1 'polypeptide(L)'
;MTQDTHKIKQNEAETKLTHLCVPQRVVCPVCQKTFQQGRWWQIVCSKKCAKERKKNEDQESKRLLRESKLRKAQNETQGVL
;
A
#
# COMPACT_ATOMS: atom_id res chain seq x y z
N MET A 1 -4.81 -24.04 62.69
CA MET A 1 -6.00 -23.51 62.01
C MET A 1 -6.03 -22.03 62.37
N THR A 2 -5.69 -21.04 61.56
CA THR A 2 -6.02 -20.72 60.16
C THR A 2 -5.13 -19.56 59.68
N GLN A 3 -4.53 -19.72 58.50
CA GLN A 3 -4.34 -18.76 57.39
C GLN A 3 -3.83 -17.34 57.73
N ASP A 4 -2.55 -17.02 57.52
CA ASP A 4 -1.92 -16.66 56.23
C ASP A 4 -2.74 -15.68 55.39
N THR A 5 -2.43 -14.38 55.51
CA THR A 5 -2.81 -13.37 54.51
C THR A 5 -1.54 -12.78 53.91
N HIS A 6 -1.23 -13.32 52.74
CA HIS A 6 -0.10 -12.96 51.90
C HIS A 6 -0.22 -11.52 51.42
N LYS A 7 0.85 -10.73 51.63
CA LYS A 7 1.07 -9.45 50.96
C LYS A 7 1.21 -9.70 49.45
N ILE A 8 0.13 -9.49 48.71
CA ILE A 8 0.15 -9.46 47.25
C ILE A 8 0.86 -8.18 46.83
N LYS A 9 2.16 -8.31 46.56
CA LYS A 9 2.93 -7.32 45.79
C LYS A 9 2.33 -7.32 44.40
N GLN A 10 1.57 -6.28 44.06
CA GLN A 10 1.14 -6.05 42.69
C GLN A 10 2.40 -5.71 41.89
N ASN A 11 2.85 -6.69 41.10
CA ASN A 11 3.88 -6.49 40.10
C ASN A 11 3.28 -5.62 38.99
N GLU A 12 3.66 -4.36 38.96
CA GLU A 12 3.56 -3.52 37.77
C GLU A 12 4.55 -4.08 36.73
N ALA A 13 4.13 -5.16 36.05
CA ALA A 13 4.75 -5.53 34.80
C ALA A 13 4.33 -4.47 33.78
N GLU A 14 5.10 -3.38 33.78
CA GLU A 14 5.12 -2.35 32.76
C GLU A 14 4.88 -3.00 31.41
N THR A 15 3.77 -2.60 30.78
CA THR A 15 3.45 -2.91 29.40
C THR A 15 4.50 -2.17 28.55
N LYS A 16 5.70 -2.75 28.42
CA LYS A 16 6.64 -2.42 27.36
C LYS A 16 6.00 -2.94 26.07
N LEU A 17 5.03 -2.17 25.58
CA LEU A 17 4.59 -2.16 24.21
C LEU A 17 5.80 -1.69 23.39
N THR A 18 6.74 -2.59 23.19
CA THR A 18 7.78 -2.42 22.20
C THR A 18 7.03 -2.18 20.90
N HIS A 19 7.35 -1.07 20.24
CA HIS A 19 7.07 -0.80 18.84
C HIS A 19 7.70 -1.92 17.99
N LEU A 20 7.18 -3.14 18.10
CA LEU A 20 7.51 -4.26 17.26
C LEU A 20 7.11 -3.82 15.87
N CYS A 21 8.12 -3.37 15.15
CA CYS A 21 8.10 -3.05 13.74
C CYS A 21 7.88 -4.38 13.00
N VAL A 22 6.71 -4.99 13.19
CA VAL A 22 6.33 -6.23 12.54
C VAL A 22 6.37 -5.92 11.06
N PRO A 23 7.23 -6.59 10.27
CA PRO A 23 7.32 -6.32 8.84
C PRO A 23 5.96 -6.63 8.23
N GLN A 24 5.25 -5.59 7.79
CA GLN A 24 3.94 -5.74 7.19
C GLN A 24 4.10 -6.54 5.90
N ARG A 25 3.35 -7.64 5.80
CA ARG A 25 3.26 -8.40 4.55
C ARG A 25 2.25 -7.71 3.66
N VAL A 26 2.70 -7.33 2.47
CA VAL A 26 1.88 -6.62 1.48
C VAL A 26 1.92 -7.37 0.15
N VAL A 27 0.88 -7.20 -0.67
CA VAL A 27 0.77 -7.85 -1.98
C VAL A 27 1.27 -6.89 -3.06
N CYS A 28 2.18 -7.36 -3.92
CA CYS A 28 2.68 -6.57 -5.04
C CYS A 28 1.56 -6.39 -6.10
N PRO A 29 1.18 -5.16 -6.49
CA PRO A 29 0.10 -4.93 -7.45
C PRO A 29 0.45 -5.37 -8.89
N VAL A 30 1.73 -5.62 -9.18
CA VAL A 30 2.21 -6.00 -10.52
C VAL A 30 2.20 -7.51 -10.72
N CYS A 31 2.75 -8.25 -9.75
CA CYS A 31 2.93 -9.71 -9.86
C CYS A 31 2.09 -10.52 -8.86
N GLN A 32 1.29 -9.84 -8.03
CA GLN A 32 0.39 -10.42 -7.03
C GLN A 32 1.07 -11.31 -5.97
N LYS A 33 2.39 -11.22 -5.83
CA LYS A 33 3.14 -11.95 -4.80
C LYS A 33 3.17 -11.17 -3.50
N THR A 34 2.98 -11.88 -2.39
CA THR A 34 3.18 -11.34 -1.04
C THR A 34 4.67 -11.14 -0.77
N PHE A 35 5.05 -10.00 -0.19
CA PHE A 35 6.43 -9.70 0.19
C PHE A 35 6.48 -8.95 1.52
N GLN A 36 7.62 -9.02 2.21
CA GLN A 36 7.86 -8.23 3.41
C GLN A 36 8.18 -6.79 3.02
N GLN A 37 7.38 -5.86 3.54
CA GLN A 37 7.59 -4.45 3.31
C GLN A 37 8.82 -3.97 4.10
N GLY A 38 9.92 -3.70 3.39
CA GLY A 38 11.17 -3.22 4.02
C GLY A 38 11.18 -1.72 4.32
N ARG A 39 10.42 -0.93 3.57
CA ARG A 39 10.23 0.52 3.80
C ARG A 39 8.75 0.87 3.68
N TRP A 40 8.28 1.82 4.48
CA TRP A 40 6.86 2.19 4.50
C TRP A 40 6.31 2.67 3.14
N TRP A 41 7.15 3.24 2.28
CA TRP A 41 6.77 3.65 0.91
C TRP A 41 6.94 2.56 -0.15
N GLN A 42 7.46 1.37 0.22
CA GLN A 42 7.67 0.30 -0.73
C GLN A 42 6.35 -0.43 -1.00
N ILE A 43 5.76 -0.18 -2.17
CA ILE A 43 4.49 -0.78 -2.62
C ILE A 43 4.66 -1.96 -3.58
N VAL A 44 5.90 -2.24 -4.02
CA VAL A 44 6.21 -3.33 -4.97
C VAL A 44 7.34 -4.20 -4.43
N CYS A 45 7.31 -5.48 -4.82
CA CYS A 45 8.26 -6.48 -4.31
C CYS A 45 9.68 -6.33 -4.89
N SER A 46 9.86 -5.67 -6.04
CA SER A 46 11.15 -5.58 -6.72
C SER A 46 11.28 -4.35 -7.61
N LYS A 47 12.53 -4.01 -7.95
CA LYS A 47 12.84 -2.96 -8.94
C LYS A 47 12.25 -3.26 -10.33
N LYS A 48 12.11 -4.54 -10.69
CA LYS A 48 11.48 -4.94 -11.96
C LYS A 48 10.00 -4.55 -11.96
N CYS A 49 9.27 -4.93 -10.92
CA CYS A 49 7.87 -4.54 -10.76
C CYS A 49 7.70 -3.02 -10.68
N ALA A 50 8.64 -2.30 -10.06
CA ALA A 50 8.63 -0.83 -10.08
C ALA A 50 8.69 -0.26 -11.51
N LYS A 51 9.58 -0.80 -12.36
CA LYS A 51 9.69 -0.40 -13.77
C LYS A 51 8.45 -0.75 -14.58
N GLU A 52 7.87 -1.94 -14.36
CA GLU A 52 6.64 -2.37 -15.04
C GLU A 52 5.45 -1.48 -14.66
N ARG A 53 5.28 -1.19 -13.36
CA ARG A 53 4.24 -0.26 -12.88
C ARG A 53 4.35 1.10 -13.58
N LYS A 54 5.56 1.67 -13.63
CA LYS A 54 5.80 2.96 -14.30
C LYS A 54 5.46 2.91 -15.79
N LYS A 55 5.84 1.84 -16.49
CA LYS A 55 5.50 1.67 -17.92
C LYS A 55 3.99 1.62 -18.14
N ASN A 56 3.26 0.92 -17.26
CA ASN A 56 1.81 0.83 -17.34
C ASN A 56 1.15 2.20 -17.10
N GLU A 57 1.63 2.95 -16.09
CA GLU A 57 1.16 4.32 -15.81
C GLU A 57 1.43 5.27 -17.00
N ASP A 58 2.61 5.19 -17.61
CA ASP A 58 2.97 5.98 -18.79
C ASP A 58 2.09 5.63 -20.00
N GLN A 59 1.78 4.34 -20.19
CA GLN A 59 0.93 3.87 -21.28
C GLN A 59 -0.52 4.31 -21.10
N GLU A 60 -1.05 4.21 -19.87
CA GLU A 60 -2.41 4.64 -19.57
C GLU A 60 -2.57 6.14 -19.74
N SER A 61 -1.59 6.92 -19.28
CA SER A 61 -1.57 8.38 -19.48
C SER A 61 -1.62 8.74 -20.98
N LYS A 62 -0.88 8.01 -21.83
CA LYS A 62 -0.92 8.20 -23.29
C LYS A 62 -2.28 7.80 -23.88
N ARG A 63 -2.91 6.73 -23.37
CA ARG A 63 -4.23 6.28 -23.81
C ARG A 63 -5.28 7.33 -23.48
N LEU A 64 -5.34 7.79 -22.23
CA LEU A 64 -6.26 8.83 -21.78
C LEU A 64 -6.10 10.13 -22.58
N LEU A 65 -4.86 10.51 -22.89
CA LEU A 65 -4.59 11.67 -23.74
C LEU A 65 -5.17 11.49 -25.16
N ARG A 66 -5.03 10.30 -25.75
CA ARG A 66 -5.63 10.00 -27.07
C ARG A 66 -7.15 10.03 -27.01
N GLU A 67 -7.74 9.42 -25.99
CA GLU A 67 -9.20 9.42 -25.79
C GLU A 67 -9.74 10.85 -25.60
N SER A 68 -9.05 11.70 -24.85
CA SER A 68 -9.42 13.11 -24.72
C SER A 68 -9.39 13.85 -26.05
N LYS A 69 -8.36 13.62 -26.88
CA LYS A 69 -8.27 14.23 -28.22
C LYS A 69 -9.41 13.77 -29.14
N LEU A 70 -9.76 12.48 -29.11
CA LEU A 70 -10.87 11.94 -29.90
C LEU A 70 -12.20 12.55 -29.47
N ARG A 71 -12.45 12.67 -28.17
CA ARG A 71 -13.66 13.32 -27.65
C ARG A 71 -13.77 14.79 -28.08
N LYS A 72 -12.65 15.54 -28.04
CA LYS A 72 -12.63 16.92 -28.53
C LYS A 72 -12.98 17.00 -30.03
N ALA A 73 -12.35 16.16 -30.85
CA ALA A 73 -12.64 16.12 -32.29
C ALA A 73 -14.11 15.75 -32.57
N GLN A 74 -14.70 14.81 -31.83
CA GLN A 74 -16.11 14.45 -31.97
C GLN A 74 -17.04 15.62 -31.63
N ASN A 75 -16.76 16.34 -30.53
CA ASN A 75 -17.55 17.49 -30.13
C ASN A 75 -17.46 18.65 -31.14
N GLU A 76 -16.29 18.85 -31.77
CA GLU A 76 -16.10 19.83 -32.85
C GLU A 76 -16.92 19.46 -34.10
N THR A 77 -16.97 18.17 -34.46
CA THR A 77 -17.78 17.70 -35.59
C THR A 77 -19.29 17.77 -35.32
N GLN A 78 -19.73 17.64 -34.06
CA GLN A 78 -21.14 17.66 -33.68
C GLN A 78 -21.68 19.04 -33.30
N GLY A 79 -20.81 20.05 -33.17
CA GLY A 79 -21.14 21.41 -32.69
C GLY A 79 -21.22 22.49 -33.77
N VAL A 80 -21.37 22.14 -35.05
CA VAL A 80 -21.58 23.10 -36.14
C VAL A 80 -22.79 22.68 -36.96
N LEU A 81 -23.99 23.02 -36.47
CA LEU A 81 -25.20 23.34 -37.23
C LEU A 81 -26.12 24.19 -36.35
#